data_AF-A0A4R4IPP2-F1
#
_entry.id   AF-A0A4R4IPP2-F1
#
_cell.length_a   1.000
_cell.length_b   1.000
_cell.length_c   1.000
_cell.angle_alpha   90.00
_cell.angle_beta   90.00
_cell.angle_gamma   90.00
#
_symmetry.space_group_name_H-M   'P 1'
#
loop_
_entity.id
_entity.type
_entity.pdbx_description
1 polymer ?
#
loop_
_entity_poly.entity_id
_entity_poly.type
_entity_poly.pdbx_seq_one_letter_code
_entity_poly.pdbx_strand_id
1 'polypeptide(L)'
;MKTIYLKLALYLILLIRQFPAYASGEEVKSKDDVRLLIDTHASEIAAAVACKGYMDGGAVRTNLALTKTEDALKRATNNAEVAKHLTEQIHQSIIESQFDKQFKEQFDEISADTSMRIAKCAQLVAGHAERATEIDRQLGIQ
;
A
#
# COMPACT_ATOMS: atom_id res chain seq x y z
N MET A 1 2.03 6.24 16.43
CA MET A 1 2.34 5.55 15.15
C MET A 1 2.64 4.05 15.27
N LYS A 2 3.35 3.54 16.30
CA LYS A 2 3.74 2.11 16.40
C LYS A 2 2.58 1.10 16.45
N THR A 3 1.41 1.48 16.97
CA THR A 3 0.31 0.55 17.25
C THR A 3 -0.53 0.16 16.02
N ILE A 4 -0.53 0.99 14.98
CA ILE A 4 -1.38 0.82 13.78
C ILE A 4 -0.71 -0.11 12.77
N TYR A 5 0.58 0.10 12.51
CA TYR A 5 1.41 -0.84 11.77
C TYR A 5 1.40 -2.23 12.40
N LEU A 6 1.25 -2.33 13.73
CA LEU A 6 1.21 -3.60 14.45
C LEU A 6 -0.06 -4.41 14.14
N LYS A 7 -1.22 -3.76 13.96
CA LYS A 7 -2.48 -4.46 13.62
C LYS A 7 -2.51 -4.91 12.15
N LEU A 8 -2.10 -4.05 11.22
CA LEU A 8 -1.96 -4.43 9.81
C LEU A 8 -0.92 -5.55 9.65
N ALA A 9 0.26 -5.41 10.26
CA ALA A 9 1.31 -6.42 10.19
C ALA A 9 0.91 -7.75 10.83
N LEU A 10 0.18 -7.77 11.96
CA LEU A 10 -0.30 -9.02 12.56
C LEU A 10 -1.32 -9.73 11.65
N TYR A 11 -2.24 -8.98 11.05
CA TYR A 11 -3.25 -9.55 10.16
C TYR A 11 -2.61 -10.13 8.90
N LEU A 12 -1.64 -9.41 8.34
CA LEU A 12 -0.85 -9.85 7.18
C LEU A 12 0.00 -11.10 7.44
N ILE A 13 0.63 -11.20 8.62
CA ILE A 13 1.41 -12.39 9.03
C ILE A 13 0.51 -13.63 9.12
N LEU A 14 -0.72 -13.49 9.60
CA LEU A 14 -1.67 -14.60 9.72
C LEU A 14 -2.10 -15.13 8.34
N LEU A 15 -2.19 -14.25 7.34
CA LEU A 15 -2.64 -14.59 5.98
C LEU A 15 -1.55 -15.29 5.15
N ILE A 16 -0.28 -14.86 5.25
CA ILE A 16 0.85 -15.52 4.56
C ILE A 16 1.02 -16.98 5.02
N ARG A 17 0.52 -17.33 6.21
CA ARG A 17 0.55 -18.71 6.73
C ARG A 17 -0.52 -19.64 6.14
N GLN A 18 -1.58 -19.11 5.52
CA GLN A 18 -2.70 -19.92 5.02
C GLN A 18 -2.53 -20.41 3.57
N PHE A 19 -1.53 -19.92 2.84
CA PHE A 19 -1.34 -20.30 1.44
C PHE A 19 -0.39 -21.50 1.29
N PRO A 20 -0.80 -22.58 0.58
CA PRO A 20 0.06 -23.72 0.29
C PRO A 20 1.22 -23.30 -0.61
N ALA A 21 2.34 -24.03 -0.53
CA ALA A 21 3.49 -23.82 -1.42
C ALA A 21 3.06 -24.07 -2.87
N TYR A 22 3.14 -23.04 -3.73
CA TYR A 22 2.71 -23.12 -5.12
C TYR A 22 3.85 -23.56 -6.03
N ALA A 23 3.55 -24.50 -6.91
CA ALA A 23 4.44 -25.01 -7.94
C ALA A 23 3.94 -24.55 -9.32
N SER A 24 4.73 -23.71 -10.00
CA SER A 24 4.91 -23.70 -11.46
C SER A 24 6.17 -22.89 -11.78
N GLY A 25 6.85 -23.18 -12.88
CA GLY A 25 8.27 -22.86 -13.17
C GLY A 25 8.64 -21.39 -13.39
N GLU A 26 8.00 -20.46 -12.69
CA GLU A 26 8.41 -19.06 -12.52
C GLU A 26 8.74 -18.84 -11.04
N GLU A 27 9.86 -18.19 -10.74
CA GLU A 27 10.41 -18.09 -9.39
C GLU A 27 9.49 -17.27 -8.48
N VAL A 28 8.67 -17.95 -7.67
CA VAL A 28 7.85 -17.34 -6.62
C VAL A 28 8.77 -16.67 -5.60
N LYS A 29 8.48 -15.40 -5.27
CA LYS A 29 9.28 -14.65 -4.30
C LYS A 29 9.13 -15.23 -2.90
N SER A 30 10.14 -15.01 -2.05
CA SER A 30 10.09 -15.50 -0.68
C SER A 30 8.93 -14.86 0.08
N LYS A 31 8.49 -15.51 1.16
CA LYS A 31 7.43 -14.96 2.03
C LYS A 31 7.80 -13.58 2.59
N ASP A 32 9.08 -13.34 2.85
CA ASP A 32 9.57 -12.07 3.38
C ASP A 32 9.55 -10.98 2.30
N ASP A 33 9.89 -11.32 1.05
CA ASP A 33 9.80 -10.39 -0.09
C ASP A 33 8.35 -10.00 -0.39
N VAL A 34 7.44 -10.98 -0.40
CA VAL A 34 6.00 -10.72 -0.58
C VAL A 34 5.47 -9.82 0.54
N ARG A 35 5.90 -10.06 1.78
CA ARG A 35 5.53 -9.19 2.91
C ARG A 35 6.06 -7.78 2.75
N LEU A 36 7.31 -7.62 2.34
CA LEU A 36 7.92 -6.32 2.10
C LEU A 36 7.19 -5.54 1.00
N LEU A 37 6.78 -6.22 -0.08
CA LEU A 37 5.93 -5.64 -1.11
C LEU A 37 4.61 -5.14 -0.52
N ILE A 38 3.90 -5.99 0.23
CA ILE A 38 2.62 -5.60 0.81
C ILE A 38 2.78 -4.40 1.76
N ASP A 39 3.75 -4.43 2.67
CA ASP A 39 3.96 -3.33 3.64
C ASP A 39 4.26 -2.00 2.91
N THR A 40 5.02 -2.06 1.81
CA THR A 40 5.39 -0.87 1.04
C THR A 40 4.24 -0.34 0.20
N HIS A 41 3.56 -1.21 -0.55
CA HIS A 41 2.42 -0.84 -1.40
C HIS A 41 1.19 -0.43 -0.57
N ALA A 42 0.95 -1.06 0.59
CA ALA A 42 -0.09 -0.62 1.53
C ALA A 42 0.15 0.81 2.03
N SER A 43 1.42 1.18 2.25
CA SER A 43 1.77 2.55 2.63
C SER A 43 1.51 3.56 1.49
N GLU A 44 1.79 3.17 0.23
CA GLU A 44 1.44 3.97 -0.95
C GLU A 44 -0.07 4.17 -1.09
N ILE A 45 -0.86 3.09 -0.99
CA ILE A 45 -2.32 3.16 -1.05
C ILE A 45 -2.86 4.03 0.09
N ALA A 46 -2.35 3.86 1.32
CA ALA A 46 -2.79 4.63 2.48
C ALA A 46 -2.54 6.13 2.30
N ALA A 47 -1.36 6.50 1.79
CA ALA A 47 -1.05 7.89 1.45
C ALA A 47 -2.00 8.44 0.37
N ALA A 48 -2.25 7.67 -0.70
CA ALA A 48 -3.15 8.08 -1.77
C ALA A 48 -4.60 8.24 -1.28
N VAL A 49 -5.09 7.33 -0.44
CA VAL A 49 -6.42 7.41 0.18
C VAL A 49 -6.54 8.65 1.08
N ALA A 50 -5.58 8.86 1.97
CA ALA A 50 -5.60 9.98 2.91
C ALA A 50 -5.52 11.34 2.21
N CYS A 51 -4.82 11.41 1.08
CA CYS A 51 -4.63 12.62 0.30
C CYS A 51 -5.62 12.81 -0.84
N LYS A 52 -6.58 11.90 -1.03
CA LYS A 52 -7.52 11.91 -2.16
C LYS A 52 -8.25 13.25 -2.33
N GLY A 53 -8.62 13.89 -1.22
CA GLY A 53 -9.35 15.18 -1.23
C GLY A 53 -8.48 16.43 -1.36
N TYR A 54 -7.15 16.29 -1.33
CA TYR A 54 -6.20 17.41 -1.35
C TYR A 54 -5.29 17.39 -2.58
N MET A 55 -5.58 16.53 -3.55
CA MET A 55 -4.77 16.38 -4.77
C MET A 55 -5.65 16.35 -6.01
N ASP A 56 -5.23 17.08 -7.03
CA ASP A 56 -5.82 16.96 -8.36
C ASP A 56 -5.65 15.52 -8.87
N GLY A 57 -6.77 14.92 -9.26
CA GLY A 57 -6.83 13.51 -9.67
C GLY A 57 -6.57 12.52 -8.52
N GLY A 58 -6.80 12.89 -7.26
CA GLY A 58 -6.56 12.02 -6.11
C GLY A 58 -7.17 10.62 -6.23
N ALA A 59 -8.40 10.50 -6.74
CA ALA A 59 -9.04 9.19 -6.97
C ALA A 59 -8.32 8.36 -8.04
N VAL A 60 -7.80 9.00 -9.10
CA VAL A 60 -7.00 8.34 -10.14
C VAL A 60 -5.71 7.80 -9.54
N ARG A 61 -5.08 8.55 -8.62
CA ARG A 61 -3.86 8.12 -7.91
C ARG A 61 -4.12 6.93 -6.98
N THR A 62 -5.25 6.90 -6.27
CA THR A 62 -5.63 5.73 -5.47
C THR A 62 -5.79 4.49 -6.36
N ASN A 63 -6.49 4.60 -7.48
CA ASN A 63 -6.67 3.48 -8.40
C ASN A 63 -5.34 3.02 -9.01
N LEU A 64 -4.46 3.95 -9.36
CA LEU A 64 -3.13 3.62 -9.88
C LEU A 64 -2.29 2.85 -8.86
N ALA A 65 -2.29 3.27 -7.60
CA ALA A 65 -1.60 2.56 -6.52
C ALA A 65 -2.16 1.13 -6.34
N LEU A 66 -3.49 0.96 -6.40
CA LEU A 66 -4.13 -0.36 -6.31
C LEU A 66 -3.74 -1.26 -7.49
N THR A 67 -3.82 -0.77 -8.73
CA THR A 67 -3.45 -1.55 -9.92
C THR A 67 -1.97 -1.94 -9.88
N LYS A 68 -1.09 -1.01 -9.52
CA LYS A 68 0.35 -1.29 -9.37
C LYS A 68 0.60 -2.35 -8.30
N THR A 69 -0.10 -2.28 -7.17
CA THR A 69 -0.01 -3.28 -6.09
C THR A 69 -0.42 -4.67 -6.59
N GLU A 70 -1.55 -4.77 -7.30
CA GLU A 70 -2.04 -6.03 -7.84
C GLU A 70 -1.05 -6.64 -8.84
N ASP A 71 -0.49 -5.83 -9.75
CA ASP A 71 0.51 -6.29 -10.71
C ASP A 71 1.80 -6.76 -10.03
N ALA A 72 2.28 -6.03 -9.02
CA ALA A 72 3.47 -6.39 -8.26
C ALA A 72 3.26 -7.72 -7.51
N LEU A 73 2.11 -7.89 -6.84
CA LEU A 73 1.77 -9.11 -6.13
C LEU A 73 1.55 -10.28 -7.08
N LYS A 74 0.98 -10.04 -8.25
CA LYS A 74 0.81 -11.07 -9.29
C LYS A 74 2.15 -11.62 -9.73
N ARG A 75 3.13 -10.75 -9.97
CA ARG A 75 4.51 -11.14 -10.33
C ARG A 75 5.22 -11.85 -9.18
N ALA A 76 5.03 -11.38 -7.95
CA ALA A 76 5.68 -11.97 -6.78
C ALA A 76 5.14 -13.36 -6.43
N THR A 77 3.84 -13.58 -6.61
CA THR A 77 3.15 -14.83 -6.26
C THR A 77 2.96 -15.79 -7.43
N ASN A 78 3.17 -15.30 -8.65
CA ASN A 78 2.74 -15.93 -9.89
C ASN A 78 1.27 -16.39 -9.88
N ASN A 79 0.39 -15.62 -9.25
CA ASN A 79 -1.01 -15.99 -9.10
C ASN A 79 -1.91 -14.74 -9.10
N ALA A 80 -2.68 -14.56 -10.17
CA ALA A 80 -3.55 -13.40 -10.34
C ALA A 80 -4.71 -13.36 -9.32
N GLU A 81 -5.25 -14.51 -8.94
CA GLU A 81 -6.35 -14.58 -7.96
C GLU A 81 -5.86 -14.20 -6.56
N VAL A 82 -4.70 -14.72 -6.16
CA VAL A 82 -4.05 -14.36 -4.89
C VAL A 82 -3.69 -12.87 -4.87
N ALA A 83 -3.12 -12.35 -5.95
CA ALA A 83 -2.76 -10.94 -6.06
C ALA A 83 -3.96 -9.99 -5.91
N LYS A 84 -5.05 -10.29 -6.62
CA LYS A 84 -6.31 -9.54 -6.51
C LYS A 84 -6.86 -9.60 -5.09
N HIS A 85 -6.93 -10.78 -4.50
CA HIS A 85 -7.45 -10.97 -3.15
C HIS A 85 -6.62 -10.22 -2.09
N LEU A 86 -5.29 -10.29 -2.18
CA LEU A 86 -4.39 -9.54 -1.28
C LEU A 86 -4.57 -8.02 -1.44
N THR A 87 -4.69 -7.54 -2.68
CA THR A 87 -4.90 -6.10 -2.97
C THR A 87 -6.23 -5.60 -2.39
N GLU A 88 -7.31 -6.37 -2.57
CA GLU A 88 -8.62 -6.07 -1.98
C GLU A 88 -8.55 -6.01 -0.45
N GLN A 89 -7.84 -6.96 0.18
CA GLN A 89 -7.67 -6.97 1.64
C GLN A 89 -6.85 -5.78 2.16
N ILE A 90 -5.76 -5.42 1.47
CA ILE A 90 -4.96 -4.24 1.80
C ILE A 90 -5.84 -2.99 1.77
N HIS A 91 -6.59 -2.81 0.68
CA HIS A 91 -7.46 -1.67 0.50
C HIS A 91 -8.54 -1.61 1.60
N GLN A 92 -9.22 -2.71 1.85
CA GLN A 92 -10.25 -2.79 2.88
C GLN A 92 -9.69 -2.47 4.27
N SER A 93 -8.51 -3.00 4.61
CA SER A 93 -7.84 -2.73 5.89
C SER A 93 -7.50 -1.25 6.07
N ILE A 94 -7.09 -0.57 5.01
CA ILE A 94 -6.81 0.88 5.02
C ILE A 94 -8.08 1.68 5.27
N ILE A 95 -9.19 1.34 4.61
CA ILE A 95 -10.50 2.00 4.80
C ILE A 95 -11.01 1.78 6.23
N GLU A 96 -10.96 0.55 6.74
CA GLU A 96 -11.39 0.23 8.11
C GLU A 96 -10.55 0.94 9.18
N SER A 97 -9.27 1.19 8.89
CA SER A 97 -8.37 1.91 9.78
C SER A 97 -8.68 3.42 9.86
N GLN A 98 -9.56 3.95 9.01
CA GLN A 98 -9.93 5.38 8.95
C GLN A 98 -8.70 6.30 8.85
N PHE A 99 -7.75 5.90 8.00
CA PHE A 99 -6.46 6.57 7.85
C PHE A 99 -6.63 8.01 7.36
N ASP A 100 -7.66 8.27 6.54
CA ASP A 100 -8.05 9.60 6.07
C ASP A 100 -8.45 10.54 7.21
N LYS A 101 -9.21 10.05 8.20
CA LYS A 101 -9.62 10.85 9.37
C LYS A 101 -8.43 11.18 10.26
N GLN A 102 -7.62 10.17 10.58
CA GLN A 102 -6.42 10.37 11.41
C GLN A 102 -5.44 11.34 10.75
N PHE A 103 -5.26 11.24 9.44
CA PHE A 103 -4.39 12.14 8.70
C PHE A 103 -4.96 13.57 8.65
N LYS A 104 -6.28 13.71 8.52
CA LYS A 104 -6.95 15.02 8.63
C LYS A 104 -6.77 15.63 10.03
N GLU A 105 -6.91 14.84 11.09
CA GLU A 105 -6.68 15.29 12.47
C GLU A 105 -5.26 15.83 12.65
N GLN A 106 -4.24 15.16 12.09
CA GLN A 106 -2.86 15.64 12.14
C GLN A 106 -2.66 16.99 11.44
N PHE A 107 -3.34 17.24 10.32
CA PHE A 107 -3.32 18.55 9.69
C PHE A 107 -4.03 19.62 10.53
N ASP A 108 -5.16 19.24 11.14
CA ASP A 108 -5.92 20.14 11.99
C ASP A 108 -5.11 20.50 13.27
N GLU A 109 -4.38 19.55 13.87
CA GLU A 109 -3.49 19.76 15.02
C GLU A 109 -2.41 20.83 14.78
N ILE A 110 -1.83 20.84 13.58
CA ILE A 110 -0.81 21.84 13.20
C ILE A 110 -1.40 23.09 12.55
N SER A 111 -2.73 23.21 12.52
CA SER A 111 -3.45 24.31 11.84
C SER A 111 -3.01 24.49 10.39
N ALA A 112 -2.74 23.38 9.68
CA ALA A 112 -2.32 23.42 8.28
C ALA A 112 -3.44 24.01 7.43
N ASP A 113 -3.13 25.09 6.72
CA ASP A 113 -4.02 25.64 5.70
C ASP A 113 -4.10 24.73 4.46
N THR A 114 -5.00 25.08 3.54
CA THR A 114 -5.25 24.29 2.33
C THR A 114 -3.98 24.11 1.48
N SER A 115 -3.20 25.17 1.29
CA SER A 115 -1.97 25.13 0.49
C SER A 115 -0.93 24.19 1.10
N MET A 116 -0.79 24.22 2.42
CA MET A 116 0.10 23.33 3.16
C MET A 116 -0.35 21.88 3.06
N ARG A 117 -1.65 21.61 3.20
CA ARG A 117 -2.21 20.24 3.04
C ARG A 117 -1.93 19.70 1.65
N ILE A 118 -2.17 20.49 0.60
CA ILE A 118 -1.89 20.11 -0.79
C ILE A 118 -0.40 19.78 -0.96
N ALA A 119 0.49 20.69 -0.54
CA ALA A 119 1.93 20.51 -0.69
C ALA A 119 2.44 19.26 0.05
N LYS A 120 1.97 19.03 1.29
CA LYS A 120 2.32 17.85 2.08
C LYS A 120 1.78 16.57 1.48
N CYS A 121 0.56 16.59 0.95
CA CYS A 121 -0.01 15.45 0.27
C CYS A 121 0.74 15.09 -1.01
N ALA A 122 1.15 16.08 -1.80
CA ALA A 122 1.97 15.84 -2.98
C ALA A 122 3.31 15.18 -2.62
N GLN A 123 3.98 15.69 -1.58
CA GLN A 123 5.24 15.11 -1.08
C GLN A 123 5.05 13.68 -0.55
N LEU A 124 4.01 13.46 0.25
CA LEU A 124 3.74 12.16 0.86
C LEU A 124 3.44 11.09 -0.19
N VAL A 125 2.52 11.37 -1.11
CA VAL A 125 2.14 10.42 -2.17
C VAL A 125 3.32 10.13 -3.10
N ALA A 126 4.08 11.17 -3.50
CA ALA A 126 5.26 10.97 -4.35
C ALA A 126 6.33 10.11 -3.66
N GLY A 127 6.65 10.40 -2.39
CA GLY A 127 7.66 9.66 -1.65
C GLY A 127 7.30 8.19 -1.41
N HIS A 128 6.02 7.89 -1.14
CA HIS A 128 5.60 6.49 -1.02
C HIS A 128 5.59 5.76 -2.36
N ALA A 129 5.20 6.41 -3.46
CA ALA A 129 5.24 5.84 -4.80
C ALA A 129 6.68 5.55 -5.28
N GLU A 130 7.62 6.45 -4.97
CA GLU A 130 9.04 6.25 -5.24
C GLU A 130 9.59 5.05 -4.44
N ARG A 131 9.27 4.98 -3.14
CA ARG A 131 9.67 3.86 -2.30
C ARG A 131 9.12 2.53 -2.79
N ALA A 132 7.85 2.47 -3.20
CA ALA A 132 7.26 1.26 -3.78
C ALA A 132 7.99 0.82 -5.06
N THR A 133 8.25 1.77 -5.95
CA THR A 133 9.01 1.52 -7.19
C THR A 133 10.44 1.01 -6.90
N GLU A 134 11.10 1.56 -5.89
CA GLU A 134 12.44 1.12 -5.51
C GLU A 134 12.44 -0.30 -4.92
N ILE A 135 11.45 -0.64 -4.09
CA ILE A 135 11.29 -2.01 -3.58
C ILE A 135 10.98 -2.99 -4.72
N ASP A 136 10.07 -2.62 -5.63
CA ASP A 136 9.78 -3.41 -6.83
C ASP A 136 11.09 -3.71 -7.59
N ARG A 137 11.92 -2.69 -7.81
CA ARG A 137 13.24 -2.82 -8.47
C ARG A 137 14.21 -3.73 -7.71
N GLN A 138 14.32 -3.57 -6.38
CA GLN A 138 15.21 -4.39 -5.54
C GLN A 138 14.84 -5.88 -5.58
N LEU A 139 13.55 -6.17 -5.69
CA LEU A 139 13.02 -7.54 -5.73
C LEU A 139 12.93 -8.11 -7.15
N GLY A 140 13.28 -7.33 -8.17
CA GLY A 140 13.18 -7.75 -9.57
C GLY A 140 11.73 -7.90 -10.06
N ILE A 141 10.81 -7.10 -9.51
CA ILE A 141 9.42 -6.96 -9.95
C ILE A 141 9.41 -5.79 -10.96
N GLN A 142 9.44 -6.09 -12.26
CA GLN A 142 9.36 -5.09 -13.35
C GLN A 142 8.38 -5.53 -14.42
#